data_AF-X1EIU7-F1
#
_entry.id   AF-X1EIU7-F1
#
_cell.length_a   1.000
_cell.length_b   1.000
_cell.length_c   1.000
_cell.angle_alpha   90.00
_cell.angle_beta   90.00
_cell.angle_gamma   90.00
#
_symmetry.space_group_name_H-M   'P 1'
#
loop_
_entity.id
_entity.type
_entity.pdbx_description
1 polymer ?
#
loop_
_entity_poly.entity_id
_entity_poly.type
_entity_poly.pdbx_seq_one_letter_code
_entity_poly.pdbx_strand_id
1 'polypeptide(L)'
;VFTFNLGTSLLVKAWNGITAVDQLEKMRMHTRPYEVNKGTSDQIYEKYMKRLLDYLADPKTNLGKMKTYLTIGKAFFSNLFNGKLSPIEEILKKAQEEFSQVKRTNEEKPKIGIVGEFYVRLHEPANQRIIRKLEKKGAEVWLAPATEYLVYSYHLASVFAREKFSLNRKKENLMEWILKSILYKVLIGYEHMLFKATSPYM
;
A
#
# COMPACT_ATOMS: atom_id res chain seq x y z
N VAL A 1 -22.38 27.35 1.39
CA VAL A 1 -21.64 26.31 2.14
C VAL A 1 -20.58 25.71 1.23
N PHE A 2 -19.30 25.99 1.49
CA PHE A 2 -18.20 25.45 0.70
C PHE A 2 -18.20 23.91 0.82
N THR A 3 -18.62 23.21 -0.24
CA THR A 3 -18.40 21.77 -0.36
C THR A 3 -16.90 21.55 -0.49
N PHE A 4 -16.24 21.17 0.61
CA PHE A 4 -14.85 20.71 0.59
C PHE A 4 -14.76 19.50 -0.35
N ASN A 5 -14.32 19.75 -1.57
CA ASN A 5 -14.30 18.82 -2.68
C ASN A 5 -13.02 17.96 -2.61
N LEU A 6 -12.75 17.35 -1.45
CA LEU A 6 -11.63 16.44 -1.20
C LEU A 6 -11.79 15.08 -1.94
N GLY A 7 -12.94 14.85 -2.59
CA GLY A 7 -13.63 13.55 -2.60
C GLY A 7 -13.04 12.38 -3.40
N THR A 8 -12.15 12.57 -4.37
CA THR A 8 -11.61 11.46 -5.19
C THR A 8 -10.12 11.56 -5.45
N SER A 9 -9.61 12.75 -5.78
CA SER A 9 -8.19 12.98 -5.99
C SER A 9 -7.36 12.69 -4.73
N LEU A 10 -7.87 13.07 -3.55
CA LEU A 10 -7.24 12.73 -2.28
C LEU A 10 -7.25 11.22 -2.04
N LEU A 11 -8.36 10.54 -2.32
CA LEU A 11 -8.46 9.08 -2.13
C LEU A 11 -7.44 8.34 -2.99
N VAL A 12 -7.27 8.74 -4.25
CA VAL A 12 -6.26 8.16 -5.14
C VAL A 12 -4.85 8.43 -4.62
N LYS A 13 -4.55 9.67 -4.22
CA LYS A 13 -3.24 10.02 -3.62
C LYS A 13 -2.97 9.24 -2.33
N ALA A 14 -3.97 9.12 -1.46
CA ALA A 14 -3.87 8.37 -0.21
C ALA A 14 -3.64 6.89 -0.48
N TRP A 15 -4.40 6.29 -1.41
CA TRP A 15 -4.23 4.89 -1.80
C TRP A 15 -2.82 4.62 -2.34
N ASN A 16 -2.35 5.48 -3.24
CA ASN A 16 -1.01 5.41 -3.81
C ASN A 16 0.07 5.52 -2.73
N GLY A 17 -0.08 6.45 -1.79
CA GLY A 17 0.83 6.62 -0.66
C GLY A 17 0.86 5.41 0.26
N ILE A 18 -0.30 4.93 0.71
CA ILE A 18 -0.40 3.78 1.63
C ILE A 18 0.20 2.52 0.98
N THR A 19 -0.14 2.24 -0.28
CA THR A 19 0.38 1.06 -0.98
C THR A 19 1.90 1.14 -1.17
N ALA A 20 2.44 2.33 -1.45
CA ALA A 20 3.88 2.52 -1.58
C ALA A 20 4.61 2.38 -0.24
N VAL A 21 4.04 2.92 0.86
CA VAL A 21 4.57 2.74 2.22
C VAL A 21 4.61 1.26 2.60
N ASP A 22 3.56 0.50 2.28
CA ASP A 22 3.55 -0.94 2.53
C ASP A 22 4.71 -1.67 1.85
N GLN A 23 5.06 -1.31 0.60
CA GLN A 23 6.22 -1.91 -0.07
C GLN A 23 7.55 -1.48 0.55
N LEU A 24 7.70 -0.20 0.90
CA LEU A 24 8.91 0.31 1.56
C LEU A 24 9.12 -0.38 2.92
N GLU A 25 8.06 -0.54 3.71
CA GLU A 25 8.10 -1.24 4.99
C GLU A 25 8.44 -2.71 4.82
N LYS A 26 7.85 -3.41 3.84
CA LYS A 26 8.22 -4.80 3.54
C LYS A 26 9.70 -4.92 3.20
N MET A 27 10.23 -4.11 2.27
CA MET A 27 11.65 -4.14 1.91
C MET A 27 12.55 -3.88 3.13
N ARG A 28 12.18 -2.92 3.98
CA ARG A 28 12.90 -2.63 5.23
C ARG A 28 12.89 -3.84 6.17
N MET A 29 11.72 -4.41 6.45
CA MET A 29 11.55 -5.55 7.35
C MET A 29 12.23 -6.82 6.85
N HIS A 30 12.32 -7.05 5.55
CA HIS A 30 13.05 -8.17 4.96
C HIS A 30 14.56 -7.99 4.99
N THR A 31 15.06 -6.76 4.99
CA THR A 31 16.50 -6.48 4.96
C THR A 31 17.10 -6.44 6.37
N ARG A 32 16.41 -5.74 7.26
CA ARG A 32 16.90 -5.31 8.57
C ARG A 32 17.33 -6.43 9.53
N PRO A 33 16.64 -7.59 9.62
CA PRO A 33 17.10 -8.69 10.45
C PRO A 33 18.47 -9.21 10.01
N TYR A 34 18.76 -9.14 8.70
CA TYR A 34 19.93 -9.74 8.06
C TYR A 34 21.08 -8.77 7.81
N GLU A 35 20.85 -7.45 7.86
CA GLU A 35 21.87 -6.46 7.56
C GLU A 35 23.10 -6.61 8.49
N VAL A 36 24.30 -6.53 7.90
CA VAL A 36 25.58 -6.57 8.63
C VAL A 36 25.83 -5.25 9.34
N ASN A 37 25.60 -4.13 8.65
CA ASN A 37 25.71 -2.79 9.20
C ASN A 37 24.33 -2.37 9.74
N LYS A 38 24.15 -2.39 11.07
CA LYS A 38 22.84 -2.08 11.68
C LYS A 38 22.41 -0.64 11.42
N GLY A 39 21.15 -0.48 11.00
CA GLY A 39 20.52 0.80 10.69
C GLY A 39 20.58 1.21 9.22
N THR A 40 21.31 0.49 8.34
CA THR A 40 21.38 0.82 6.91
C THR A 40 20.00 0.76 6.24
N SER A 41 19.23 -0.28 6.52
CA SER A 41 17.86 -0.42 6.00
C SER A 41 16.91 0.68 6.49
N ASP A 42 17.06 1.13 7.74
CA ASP A 42 16.26 2.23 8.30
C ASP A 42 16.60 3.57 7.61
N GLN A 43 17.88 3.84 7.31
CA GLN A 43 18.29 5.03 6.56
C GLN A 43 17.76 5.05 5.12
N ILE A 44 17.79 3.90 4.43
CA ILE A 44 17.21 3.77 3.08
C ILE A 44 15.70 4.05 3.16
N TYR A 45 15.01 3.44 4.12
CA TYR A 45 13.59 3.67 4.32
C TYR A 45 13.26 5.15 4.52
N GLU A 46 13.94 5.85 5.43
CA GLU A 46 13.71 7.27 5.72
C GLU A 46 13.93 8.16 4.48
N LYS A 47 15.00 7.88 3.71
CA LYS A 47 15.31 8.57 2.45
C LYS A 47 14.15 8.46 1.45
N TYR A 48 13.66 7.24 1.22
CA TYR A 48 12.60 6.98 0.24
C TYR A 48 11.22 7.39 0.73
N MET A 49 10.96 7.30 2.04
CA MET A 49 9.76 7.84 2.67
C MET A 49 9.68 9.35 2.47
N LYS A 50 10.78 10.09 2.72
CA LYS A 50 10.83 11.53 2.46
C LYS A 50 10.53 11.85 0.99
N ARG A 51 11.18 11.13 0.06
CA ARG A 51 10.96 11.35 -1.39
C ARG A 51 9.52 11.06 -1.83
N LEU A 52 8.90 10.03 -1.26
CA LEU A 52 7.48 9.73 -1.49
C LEU A 52 6.58 10.84 -0.95
N LEU A 53 6.83 11.34 0.26
CA LEU A 53 6.06 12.45 0.85
C LEU A 53 6.21 13.73 0.01
N ASP A 54 7.43 14.09 -0.39
CA ASP A 54 7.69 15.26 -1.22
C ASP A 54 6.91 15.17 -2.56
N TYR A 55 6.88 13.99 -3.18
CA TYR A 55 6.09 13.73 -4.39
C TYR A 55 4.58 13.85 -4.17
N LEU A 56 4.06 13.29 -3.08
CA LEU A 56 2.62 13.32 -2.77
C LEU A 56 2.15 14.73 -2.37
N ALA A 57 3.01 15.50 -1.71
CA ALA A 57 2.74 16.87 -1.28
C ALA A 57 2.79 17.89 -2.43
N ASP A 58 3.49 17.61 -3.52
CA ASP A 58 3.57 18.52 -4.68
C ASP A 58 2.17 18.79 -5.27
N PRO A 59 1.71 20.05 -5.30
CA PRO A 59 0.43 20.40 -5.91
C PRO A 59 0.33 20.04 -7.39
N LYS A 60 1.46 19.96 -8.11
CA LYS A 60 1.51 19.58 -9.54
C LYS A 60 1.13 18.12 -9.77
N THR A 61 1.27 17.28 -8.75
CA THR A 61 0.88 15.85 -8.81
C THR A 61 -0.60 15.66 -8.44
N ASN A 62 -1.32 16.72 -8.08
CA ASN A 62 -2.76 16.65 -7.88
C ASN A 62 -3.45 16.30 -9.19
N LEU A 63 -4.13 15.15 -9.23
CA LEU A 63 -5.05 14.88 -10.30
C LEU A 63 -6.14 15.96 -10.28
N GLY A 64 -6.33 16.64 -11.42
CA GLY A 64 -7.41 17.62 -11.61
C GLY A 64 -8.79 16.99 -11.33
N LYS A 65 -9.87 17.80 -11.35
CA LYS A 65 -11.24 17.37 -11.01
C LYS A 65 -11.68 16.10 -11.77
N MET A 66 -11.40 14.92 -11.22
CA MET A 66 -11.86 13.64 -11.73
C MET A 66 -13.23 13.35 -11.12
N LYS A 67 -14.27 13.61 -11.90
CA LYS A 67 -15.66 13.57 -11.43
C LYS A 67 -16.24 12.17 -11.19
N THR A 68 -15.64 11.09 -11.68
CA THR A 68 -16.32 9.77 -11.69
C THR A 68 -15.38 8.59 -11.43
N TYR A 69 -15.80 7.65 -10.58
CA TYR A 69 -15.13 6.36 -10.31
C TYR A 69 -14.89 5.52 -11.57
N LEU A 70 -15.77 5.61 -12.57
CA LEU A 70 -15.57 5.01 -13.90
C LEU A 70 -14.36 5.57 -14.63
N THR A 71 -14.09 6.87 -14.48
CA THR A 71 -12.92 7.52 -15.05
C THR A 71 -11.66 7.13 -14.28
N ILE A 72 -11.76 6.91 -12.96
CA ILE A 72 -10.66 6.35 -12.16
C ILE A 72 -10.34 4.96 -12.67
N GLY A 73 -11.33 4.07 -12.76
CA GLY A 73 -11.15 2.73 -13.34
C GLY A 73 -10.48 2.78 -14.71
N LYS A 74 -11.01 3.58 -15.65
CA LYS A 74 -10.42 3.72 -17.00
C LYS A 74 -8.98 4.25 -16.98
N ALA A 75 -8.70 5.32 -16.22
CA ALA A 75 -7.36 5.90 -16.13
C ALA A 75 -6.36 4.93 -15.48
N PHE A 76 -6.83 4.18 -14.48
CA PHE A 76 -6.03 3.19 -13.79
C PHE A 76 -5.71 2.01 -14.69
N PHE A 77 -6.72 1.45 -15.38
CA PHE A 77 -6.55 0.39 -16.36
C PHE A 77 -5.66 0.85 -17.53
N SER A 78 -5.87 2.06 -18.08
CA SER A 78 -5.02 2.56 -19.17
C SER A 78 -3.58 2.76 -18.73
N ASN A 79 -3.33 3.26 -17.53
CA ASN A 79 -1.97 3.39 -16.99
C ASN A 79 -1.34 2.03 -16.71
N LEU A 80 -2.12 1.03 -16.30
CA LEU A 80 -1.68 -0.36 -16.11
C LEU A 80 -1.17 -1.00 -17.41
N PHE A 81 -1.78 -0.67 -18.55
CA PHE A 81 -1.45 -1.26 -19.85
C PHE A 81 -0.42 -0.46 -20.67
N ASN A 82 -0.10 0.78 -20.30
CA ASN A 82 0.73 1.67 -21.11
C ASN A 82 2.25 1.50 -20.92
N GLY A 83 2.72 0.54 -20.11
CA GLY A 83 4.15 0.18 -19.99
C GLY A 83 5.10 1.26 -19.44
N LYS A 84 4.62 2.48 -19.20
CA LYS A 84 5.39 3.57 -18.59
C LYS A 84 5.25 3.50 -17.07
N LEU A 85 6.36 3.33 -16.38
CA LEU A 85 6.41 3.31 -14.91
C LEU A 85 5.80 4.60 -14.35
N SER A 86 4.91 4.47 -13.37
CA SER A 86 4.42 5.63 -12.63
C SER A 86 5.56 6.24 -11.77
N PRO A 87 5.54 7.55 -11.45
CA PRO A 87 6.59 8.14 -10.63
C PRO A 87 6.78 7.45 -9.27
N ILE A 88 5.71 6.87 -8.72
CA ILE A 88 5.78 6.08 -7.48
C ILE A 88 6.49 4.74 -7.72
N GLU A 89 6.18 4.06 -8.82
CA GLU A 89 6.92 2.84 -9.20
C GLU A 89 8.41 3.14 -9.41
N GLU A 90 8.77 4.28 -9.99
CA GLU A 90 10.17 4.69 -10.11
C GLU A 90 10.84 4.93 -8.74
N ILE A 91 10.12 5.51 -7.78
CA ILE A 91 10.61 5.69 -6.40
C ILE A 91 10.83 4.31 -5.75
N LEU A 92 9.85 3.42 -5.86
CA LEU A 92 9.92 2.07 -5.28
C LEU A 92 11.00 1.20 -5.94
N LYS A 93 11.16 1.29 -7.26
CA LYS A 93 12.21 0.58 -7.99
C LYS A 93 13.60 1.02 -7.54
N LYS A 94 13.84 2.33 -7.41
CA LYS A 94 15.10 2.86 -6.88
C LYS A 94 15.33 2.44 -5.42
N ALA A 95 14.28 2.40 -4.60
CA ALA A 95 14.37 1.89 -3.24
C ALA A 95 14.78 0.41 -3.23
N GLN A 96 14.13 -0.41 -4.07
CA GLN A 96 14.44 -1.83 -4.23
C GLN A 96 15.90 -2.06 -4.67
N GLU A 97 16.40 -1.26 -5.61
CA GLU A 97 17.79 -1.30 -6.06
C GLU A 97 18.76 -1.02 -4.89
N GLU A 98 18.49 0.01 -4.07
CA GLU A 98 19.34 0.32 -2.90
C GLU A 98 19.25 -0.72 -1.79
N PHE A 99 18.05 -1.24 -1.49
CA PHE A 99 17.89 -2.34 -0.54
C PHE A 99 18.66 -3.60 -1.01
N SER A 100 18.67 -3.88 -2.32
CA SER A 100 19.38 -5.04 -2.89
C SER A 100 20.90 -5.02 -2.69
N GLN A 101 21.47 -3.83 -2.51
CA GLN A 101 22.90 -3.62 -2.29
C GLN A 101 23.30 -3.67 -0.81
N VAL A 102 22.34 -3.78 0.12
CA VAL A 102 22.66 -3.87 1.55
C VAL A 102 23.39 -5.18 1.82
N LYS A 103 24.55 -5.09 2.48
CA LYS A 103 25.32 -6.26 2.90
C LYS A 103 24.53 -7.06 3.94
N ARG A 104 24.20 -8.31 3.61
CA ARG A 104 23.39 -9.22 4.44
C ARG A 104 24.20 -10.43 4.92
N THR A 105 23.77 -10.97 6.04
CA THR A 105 24.14 -12.29 6.54
C THR A 105 23.34 -13.37 5.80
N ASN A 106 23.93 -14.55 5.63
CA ASN A 106 23.29 -15.71 5.00
C ASN A 106 22.65 -16.66 6.04
N GLU A 107 22.49 -16.19 7.29
CA GLU A 107 21.87 -16.97 8.37
C GLU A 107 20.38 -17.13 8.10
N GLU A 108 19.85 -18.33 8.29
CA GLU A 108 18.40 -18.53 8.30
C GLU A 108 17.83 -18.14 9.67
N LYS A 109 16.76 -17.34 9.66
CA LYS A 109 16.09 -16.85 10.87
C LYS A 109 14.66 -17.38 10.93
N PRO A 110 14.16 -17.75 12.13
CA PRO A 110 12.77 -18.14 12.29
C PRO A 110 11.84 -16.99 11.88
N LYS A 111 10.88 -17.28 11.00
CA LYS A 111 9.87 -16.32 10.54
C LYS A 111 8.67 -16.33 11.49
N ILE A 112 8.34 -15.18 12.05
CA ILE A 112 7.23 -15.00 12.99
C ILE A 112 6.18 -14.10 12.36
N GLY A 113 4.98 -14.64 12.12
CA GLY A 113 3.81 -13.85 11.75
C GLY A 113 3.20 -13.19 12.98
N ILE A 114 2.91 -11.89 12.92
CA ILE A 114 2.15 -11.20 13.97
C ILE A 114 0.72 -11.00 13.49
N VAL A 115 -0.24 -11.42 14.31
CA VAL A 115 -1.69 -11.24 14.09
C VAL A 115 -2.29 -10.40 15.21
N GLY A 116 -3.36 -9.67 14.91
CA GLY A 116 -4.05 -8.84 15.89
C GLY A 116 -4.72 -7.63 15.25
N GLU A 117 -5.09 -6.67 16.11
CA GLU A 117 -5.71 -5.40 15.74
C GLU A 117 -4.82 -4.60 14.77
N PHE A 118 -5.41 -4.01 13.72
CA PHE A 118 -4.68 -3.48 12.57
C PHE A 118 -3.73 -2.33 12.97
N TYR A 119 -4.20 -1.40 13.81
CA TYR A 119 -3.43 -0.23 14.20
C TYR A 119 -2.31 -0.62 15.14
N VAL A 120 -2.61 -1.45 16.15
CA VAL A 120 -1.62 -1.92 17.12
C VAL A 120 -0.48 -2.63 16.38
N ARG A 121 -0.80 -3.52 15.43
CA ARG A 121 0.19 -4.30 14.68
C ARG A 121 1.16 -3.43 13.89
N LEU A 122 0.66 -2.40 13.21
CA LEU A 122 1.43 -1.60 12.26
C LEU A 122 2.21 -0.43 12.91
N HIS A 123 1.69 0.13 14.00
CA HIS A 123 2.30 1.31 14.63
C HIS A 123 3.34 0.92 15.68
N GLU A 124 4.63 1.17 15.41
CA GLU A 124 5.76 0.71 16.23
C GLU A 124 5.70 1.17 17.72
N PRO A 125 5.27 2.40 18.05
CA PRO A 125 5.02 2.74 19.45
C PRO A 125 3.83 1.98 20.07
N ALA A 126 2.75 1.75 19.32
CA ALA A 126 1.55 1.09 19.84
C ALA A 126 1.77 -0.40 20.09
N ASN A 127 2.54 -1.09 19.24
CA ASN A 127 2.99 -2.46 19.50
C ASN A 127 4.15 -2.58 20.50
N GLN A 128 4.52 -1.49 21.18
CA GLN A 128 5.61 -1.47 22.16
C GLN A 128 6.94 -1.97 21.56
N ARG A 129 7.15 -1.70 20.26
CA ARG A 129 8.31 -2.09 19.46
C ARG A 129 8.56 -3.60 19.46
N ILE A 130 7.50 -4.42 19.50
CA ILE A 130 7.63 -5.89 19.58
C ILE A 130 8.43 -6.47 18.41
N ILE A 131 8.27 -5.91 17.21
CA ILE A 131 8.99 -6.33 15.99
C ILE A 131 10.49 -6.23 16.22
N ARG A 132 10.98 -5.07 16.67
CA ARG A 132 12.40 -4.85 16.99
C ARG A 132 12.91 -5.78 18.08
N LYS A 133 12.08 -6.08 19.08
CA LYS A 133 12.45 -6.99 20.18
C LYS A 133 12.62 -8.42 19.68
N LEU A 134 11.77 -8.88 18.75
CA LEU A 134 11.88 -10.19 18.12
C LEU A 134 13.10 -10.26 17.19
N GLU A 135 13.35 -9.23 16.40
CA GLU A 135 14.53 -9.16 15.53
C GLU A 135 15.85 -9.19 16.32
N LYS A 136 15.91 -8.49 17.46
CA LYS A 136 17.05 -8.57 18.38
C LYS A 136 17.29 -9.96 18.95
N LYS A 137 16.26 -10.82 18.97
CA LYS A 137 16.35 -12.23 19.37
C LYS A 137 16.64 -13.16 18.19
N GLY A 138 16.92 -12.62 17.01
CA GLY A 138 17.29 -13.40 15.83
C GLY A 138 16.11 -13.88 14.98
N ALA A 139 14.91 -13.33 15.16
CA ALA A 139 13.76 -13.66 14.31
C ALA A 139 13.59 -12.67 13.15
N GLU A 140 13.00 -13.15 12.05
CA GLU A 140 12.40 -12.30 11.02
C GLU A 140 10.91 -12.19 11.30
N VAL A 141 10.34 -11.00 11.23
CA VAL A 141 8.90 -10.80 11.44
C VAL A 141 8.22 -10.58 10.10
N TRP A 142 7.13 -11.30 9.86
CA TRP A 142 6.26 -11.10 8.71
C TRP A 142 4.97 -10.40 9.13
N LEU A 143 4.60 -9.33 8.43
CA LEU A 143 3.37 -8.58 8.64
C LEU A 143 2.55 -8.49 7.36
N ALA A 144 1.23 -8.70 7.49
CA ALA A 144 0.32 -8.30 6.43
C ALA A 144 0.33 -6.75 6.28
N PRO A 145 0.25 -6.23 5.04
CA PRO A 145 0.32 -4.79 4.78
C PRO A 145 -0.91 -4.05 5.31
N ALA A 146 -0.83 -2.72 5.47
CA ALA A 146 -1.98 -1.90 5.87
C ALA A 146 -3.11 -1.95 4.84
N THR A 147 -2.75 -2.05 3.57
CA THR A 147 -3.68 -2.22 2.45
C THR A 147 -4.59 -3.44 2.60
N GLU A 148 -4.16 -4.51 3.28
CA GLU A 148 -4.97 -5.72 3.51
C GLU A 148 -6.30 -5.38 4.20
N TYR A 149 -6.25 -4.64 5.31
CA TYR A 149 -7.43 -4.20 6.04
C TYR A 149 -8.34 -3.27 5.20
N LEU A 150 -7.73 -2.37 4.41
CA LEU A 150 -8.48 -1.42 3.58
C LEU A 150 -9.19 -2.13 2.42
N VAL A 151 -8.50 -3.06 1.75
CA VAL A 151 -9.07 -3.92 0.70
C VAL A 151 -10.22 -4.74 1.29
N TYR A 152 -10.02 -5.35 2.46
CA TYR A 152 -11.04 -6.13 3.15
C TYR A 152 -12.27 -5.29 3.50
N SER A 153 -12.07 -4.10 4.08
CA SER A 153 -13.16 -3.16 4.40
C SER A 153 -13.95 -2.78 3.15
N TYR A 154 -13.26 -2.56 2.04
CA TYR A 154 -13.89 -2.22 0.77
C TYR A 154 -14.61 -3.43 0.12
N HIS A 155 -14.07 -4.63 0.30
CA HIS A 155 -14.75 -5.88 -0.07
C HIS A 155 -16.10 -5.98 0.65
N LEU A 156 -16.13 -5.82 1.98
CA LEU A 156 -17.35 -5.85 2.77
C LEU A 156 -18.35 -4.78 2.30
N ALA A 157 -17.89 -3.56 2.03
CA ALA A 157 -18.75 -2.51 1.48
C ALA A 157 -19.39 -2.90 0.14
N SER A 158 -18.68 -3.66 -0.70
CA SER A 158 -19.22 -4.19 -1.96
C SER A 158 -20.26 -5.29 -1.75
N VAL A 159 -20.06 -6.16 -0.74
CA VAL A 159 -21.00 -7.21 -0.35
C VAL A 159 -22.29 -6.59 0.20
N PHE A 160 -22.20 -5.64 1.12
CA PHE A 160 -23.39 -4.95 1.64
C PHE A 160 -24.17 -4.20 0.56
N ALA A 161 -23.48 -3.61 -0.41
CA ALA A 161 -24.15 -2.97 -1.55
C ALA A 161 -24.91 -3.99 -2.42
N ARG A 162 -24.34 -5.19 -2.61
CA ARG A 162 -25.02 -6.30 -3.30
C ARG A 162 -26.27 -6.74 -2.55
N GLU A 163 -26.18 -6.91 -1.23
CA GLU A 163 -27.33 -7.29 -0.38
C GLU A 163 -28.42 -6.24 -0.43
N LYS A 164 -28.06 -4.95 -0.29
CA LYS A 164 -28.97 -3.82 -0.41
C LYS A 164 -29.67 -3.77 -1.77
N PHE A 165 -28.98 -4.11 -2.86
CA PHE A 165 -29.60 -4.28 -4.17
C PHE A 165 -30.51 -5.49 -4.23
N SER A 166 -30.11 -6.63 -3.66
CA SER A 166 -30.90 -7.87 -3.63
C SER A 166 -32.28 -7.63 -2.98
N LEU A 167 -32.30 -6.87 -1.88
CA LEU A 167 -33.51 -6.56 -1.12
C LEU A 167 -34.41 -5.54 -1.83
N ASN A 168 -33.84 -4.44 -2.34
CA ASN A 168 -34.63 -3.31 -2.82
C ASN A 168 -34.88 -3.33 -4.34
N ARG A 169 -34.02 -4.03 -5.11
CA ARG A 169 -34.00 -4.10 -6.59
C ARG A 169 -34.04 -2.76 -7.33
N LYS A 170 -33.74 -1.64 -6.64
CA LYS A 170 -33.69 -0.30 -7.21
C LYS A 170 -32.44 -0.09 -8.08
N LYS A 171 -32.58 0.72 -9.14
CA LYS A 171 -31.50 1.04 -10.09
C LYS A 171 -30.32 1.74 -9.40
N GLU A 172 -30.58 2.59 -8.42
CA GLU A 172 -29.54 3.31 -7.67
C GLU A 172 -28.65 2.34 -6.90
N ASN A 173 -29.25 1.30 -6.29
CA ASN A 173 -28.52 0.28 -5.54
C ASN A 173 -27.73 -0.66 -6.45
N LEU A 174 -28.26 -0.96 -7.65
CA LEU A 174 -27.49 -1.69 -8.68
C LEU A 174 -26.24 -0.92 -9.08
N MET A 175 -26.39 0.38 -9.34
CA MET A 175 -25.27 1.25 -9.69
C MET A 175 -24.25 1.34 -8.55
N GLU A 176 -24.70 1.48 -7.30
CA GLU A 176 -23.83 1.46 -6.12
C GLU A 176 -23.01 0.17 -6.03
N TRP A 177 -23.67 -1.00 -6.19
CA TRP A 177 -23.02 -2.30 -6.16
C TRP A 177 -21.98 -2.48 -7.27
N ILE A 178 -22.32 -2.12 -8.52
CA ILE A 178 -21.39 -2.23 -9.65
C ILE A 178 -20.16 -1.35 -9.43
N LEU A 179 -20.35 -0.10 -9.01
CA LEU A 179 -19.25 0.84 -8.77
C LEU A 179 -18.31 0.34 -7.67
N LYS A 180 -18.87 -0.14 -6.55
CA LYS A 180 -18.07 -0.72 -5.47
C LYS A 180 -17.34 -1.99 -5.90
N SER A 181 -17.98 -2.86 -6.68
CA SER A 181 -17.34 -4.08 -7.18
C SER A 181 -16.17 -3.80 -8.13
N ILE A 182 -16.31 -2.80 -9.01
CA ILE A 182 -15.22 -2.37 -9.91
C ILE A 182 -14.07 -1.77 -9.10
N LEU A 183 -14.36 -0.85 -8.19
CA LEU A 183 -13.31 -0.20 -7.41
C LEU A 183 -12.56 -1.22 -6.53
N TYR A 184 -13.24 -2.19 -5.94
CA TYR A 184 -12.62 -3.29 -5.19
C TYR A 184 -11.57 -4.03 -6.04
N LYS A 185 -11.95 -4.41 -7.27
CA LYS A 185 -11.03 -5.10 -8.20
C LYS A 185 -9.85 -4.21 -8.60
N VAL A 186 -10.06 -2.91 -8.78
CA VAL A 186 -8.99 -1.95 -9.10
C VAL A 186 -8.00 -1.82 -7.95
N LEU A 187 -8.49 -1.70 -6.70
CA LEU A 187 -7.65 -1.58 -5.50
C LEU A 187 -6.73 -2.80 -5.35
N ILE A 188 -7.29 -4.01 -5.44
CA ILE A 188 -6.51 -5.27 -5.40
C ILE A 188 -5.51 -5.34 -6.56
N GLY A 189 -5.96 -5.03 -7.77
CA GLY A 189 -5.10 -5.07 -8.95
C GLY A 189 -3.87 -4.17 -8.80
N TYR A 190 -4.04 -2.98 -8.20
CA TYR A 190 -2.93 -2.08 -7.92
C TYR A 190 -1.96 -2.62 -6.88
N GLU A 191 -2.50 -3.10 -5.76
CA GLU A 191 -1.70 -3.59 -4.64
C GLU A 191 -0.83 -4.76 -5.10
N HIS A 192 -1.41 -5.71 -5.84
CA HIS A 192 -0.66 -6.80 -6.47
C HIS A 192 0.38 -6.31 -7.50
N MET A 193 0.10 -5.26 -8.27
CA MET A 193 1.06 -4.72 -9.23
C MET A 193 2.29 -4.12 -8.51
N LEU A 194 2.06 -3.28 -7.49
CA LEU A 194 3.16 -2.69 -6.72
C LEU A 194 3.92 -3.74 -5.91
N PHE A 195 3.23 -4.77 -5.41
CA PHE A 195 3.88 -5.92 -4.80
C PHE A 195 4.77 -6.66 -5.81
N LYS A 196 4.30 -6.93 -7.04
CA LYS A 196 5.13 -7.57 -8.08
C LYS A 196 6.34 -6.73 -8.48
N ALA A 197 6.22 -5.40 -8.50
CA ALA A 197 7.34 -4.50 -8.78
C ALA A 197 8.47 -4.60 -7.73
N THR A 198 8.14 -5.06 -6.52
CA THR A 198 9.05 -5.16 -5.38
C THR A 198 9.36 -6.61 -4.97
N SER A 199 8.63 -7.59 -5.52
CA SER A 199 8.77 -9.03 -5.29
C SER A 199 10.12 -9.65 -5.67
N PRO A 200 10.93 -9.14 -6.63
CA PRO A 200 12.27 -9.71 -6.88
C PRO A 200 13.22 -9.62 -5.67
N TYR A 201 12.82 -8.96 -4.58
CA TYR A 201 13.60 -8.73 -3.37
C TYR A 201 12.98 -9.30 -2.08
N MET A 202 11.72 -9.73 -2.10
CA MET A 202 10.98 -10.31 -0.96
C MET A 202 10.90 -11.83 -1.08
#